data_AF-A0AAD8GRP8-F1
#
_entry.id   AF-A0AAD8GRP8-F1
#
_cell.length_a   1.000
_cell.length_b   1.000
_cell.length_c   1.000
_cell.angle_alpha   90.00
_cell.angle_beta   90.00
_cell.angle_gamma   90.00
#
_symmetry.space_group_name_H-M   'P 1'
#
loop_
_entity.id
_entity.type
_entity.pdbx_description
1 polymer ?
#
loop_
_entity_poly.entity_id
_entity_poly.type
_entity_poly.pdbx_seq_one_letter_code
_entity_poly.pdbx_strand_id
1 'polypeptide(L)'
;MKAVGRGLLGLPAGAIVNALGAIALGAPVGIQHFSKTANWSILMSVFTIVPTASVFGSSWTEWQRLFAQAKPNGPIDLLICLPAHGAVIGAWFGAWPMPLDWERPWQEWPICVSFGAMAGYLVGMVISFGMSLFQKHLKKE
;
A
#
# COMPACT_ATOMS: atom_id res chain seq x y z
N MET A 1 13.34 -5.51 18.57
CA MET A 1 13.62 -4.07 18.46
C MET A 1 14.03 -3.61 17.05
N LYS A 2 14.95 -4.31 16.35
CA LYS A 2 15.42 -3.88 15.00
C LYS A 2 14.30 -3.74 13.94
N ALA A 3 13.33 -4.66 13.91
CA ALA A 3 12.20 -4.62 12.95
C ALA A 3 11.25 -3.43 13.18
N VAL A 4 10.98 -3.10 14.44
CA VAL A 4 10.17 -1.94 14.83
C VAL A 4 10.87 -0.64 14.45
N GLY A 5 12.19 -0.54 14.71
CA GLY A 5 12.98 0.63 14.29
C GLY A 5 12.97 0.83 12.77
N ARG A 6 13.10 -0.25 11.99
CA ARG A 6 13.02 -0.17 10.52
C ARG A 6 11.64 0.25 10.03
N GLY A 7 10.56 -0.28 10.64
CA GLY A 7 9.19 0.13 10.32
C GLY A 7 8.93 1.60 10.64
N LEU A 8 9.42 2.08 11.78
CA LEU A 8 9.32 3.49 12.18
C LEU A 8 10.06 4.43 11.23
N LEU A 9 11.22 4.02 10.71
CA LEU A 9 11.95 4.78 9.69
C LEU A 9 11.31 4.67 8.30
N GLY A 10 10.71 3.52 7.98
CA GLY A 10 10.00 3.28 6.73
C GLY A 10 8.73 4.11 6.61
N LEU A 11 8.05 4.39 7.72
CA LEU A 11 6.82 5.17 7.73
C LEU A 11 6.97 6.58 7.10
N PRO A 12 7.86 7.48 7.59
CA PRO A 12 8.03 8.81 7.00
C PRO A 12 8.63 8.73 5.60
N ALA A 13 9.59 7.83 5.35
CA ALA A 13 10.19 7.66 4.02
C ALA A 13 9.14 7.26 2.98
N GLY A 14 8.29 6.28 3.31
CA GLY A 14 7.20 5.85 2.48
C GLY A 14 6.10 6.90 2.33
N ALA A 15 5.83 7.70 3.37
CA ALA A 15 4.86 8.79 3.28
C ALA A 15 5.33 9.88 2.31
N ILE A 16 6.64 10.19 2.29
CA ILE A 16 7.21 11.12 1.30
C ILE A 16 7.06 10.56 -0.11
N VAL A 17 7.44 9.30 -0.34
CA VAL A 17 7.34 8.65 -1.66
C VAL A 17 5.88 8.63 -2.15
N ASN A 18 4.94 8.24 -1.30
CA ASN A 18 3.51 8.20 -1.64
C ASN A 18 2.94 9.60 -1.88
N ALA A 19 3.33 10.61 -1.10
CA ALA A 19 2.88 11.98 -1.31
C ALA A 19 3.38 12.54 -2.65
N LEU A 20 4.66 12.33 -2.97
CA LEU A 20 5.23 12.74 -4.26
C LEU A 20 4.55 12.02 -5.43
N GLY A 21 4.32 10.71 -5.29
CA GLY A 21 3.59 9.93 -6.28
C GLY A 21 2.16 10.43 -6.50
N ALA A 22 1.43 10.71 -5.42
CA ALA A 22 0.08 11.27 -5.52
C ALA A 22 0.06 12.63 -6.20
N ILE A 23 0.99 13.53 -5.84
CA ILE A 23 1.10 14.86 -6.46
C ILE A 23 1.43 14.72 -7.95
N ALA A 24 2.36 13.84 -8.32
CA ALA A 24 2.70 13.56 -9.71
C ALA A 24 1.51 12.99 -10.52
N LEU A 25 0.63 12.23 -9.86
CA LEU A 25 -0.60 11.67 -10.45
C LEU A 25 -1.80 12.63 -10.42
N GLY A 26 -1.61 13.88 -9.98
CA GLY A 26 -2.63 14.93 -10.03
C GLY A 26 -3.37 15.18 -8.71
N ALA A 27 -2.83 14.75 -7.57
CA ALA A 27 -3.40 15.11 -6.27
C ALA A 27 -3.38 16.64 -6.06
N PRO A 28 -4.39 17.22 -5.37
CA PRO A 28 -4.48 18.65 -5.17
C PRO A 28 -3.27 19.19 -4.40
N VAL A 29 -2.63 20.22 -4.94
CA VAL A 29 -1.50 20.93 -4.31
C VAL A 29 -1.98 22.24 -3.69
N GLY A 30 -1.69 22.44 -2.40
CA GLY A 30 -2.05 23.66 -1.68
C GLY A 30 -2.02 23.48 -0.17
N ILE A 31 -1.91 24.59 0.56
CA ILE A 31 -1.85 24.59 2.04
C ILE A 31 -3.08 23.91 2.65
N GLN A 32 -4.26 24.13 2.05
CA GLN A 32 -5.53 23.55 2.51
C GLN A 32 -5.62 22.02 2.34
N HIS A 33 -4.90 21.44 1.37
CA HIS A 33 -4.91 20.00 1.10
C HIS A 33 -3.67 19.28 1.62
N PHE A 34 -2.70 20.01 2.15
CA PHE A 34 -1.45 19.44 2.65
C PHE A 34 -1.69 18.38 3.74
N SER A 35 -2.52 18.69 4.74
CA SER A 35 -2.87 17.75 5.81
C SER A 35 -3.61 16.52 5.29
N LYS A 36 -4.54 16.71 4.34
CA LYS A 36 -5.28 15.63 3.68
C LYS A 36 -4.33 14.68 2.94
N THR A 37 -3.42 15.22 2.13
CA THR A 37 -2.43 14.44 1.37
C THR A 37 -1.41 13.76 2.29
N ALA A 38 -0.98 14.42 3.37
CA ALA A 38 -0.07 13.84 4.35
C ALA A 38 -0.72 12.65 5.09
N ASN A 39 -1.98 12.78 5.51
CA ASN A 39 -2.69 11.67 6.17
C ASN A 39 -2.87 10.48 5.23
N TRP A 40 -3.22 10.73 3.97
CA TRP A 40 -3.34 9.68 2.97
C TRP A 40 -1.99 9.01 2.66
N SER A 41 -0.91 9.78 2.57
CA SER A 41 0.40 9.21 2.27
C SER A 41 0.96 8.38 3.44
N ILE A 42 0.65 8.77 4.68
CA ILE A 42 0.91 7.96 5.88
C ILE A 42 0.13 6.64 5.81
N LEU A 43 -1.16 6.68 5.48
CA LEU A 43 -1.99 5.48 5.31
C LEU A 43 -1.38 4.53 4.26
N MET A 44 -1.03 5.06 3.08
CA MET A 44 -0.41 4.28 2.02
C MET A 44 0.96 3.71 2.42
N SER A 45 1.75 4.47 3.19
CA SER A 45 3.03 4.01 3.73
C SER A 45 2.86 2.84 4.69
N VAL A 46 1.84 2.88 5.55
CA VAL A 46 1.48 1.76 6.45
C VAL A 46 1.09 0.51 5.66
N PHE A 47 0.39 0.65 4.53
CA PHE A 47 -0.02 -0.50 3.72
C PHE A 47 1.07 -1.08 2.83
N THR A 48 2.02 -0.27 2.36
CA THR A 48 2.99 -0.69 1.33
C THR A 48 4.43 -0.81 1.85
N ILE A 49 4.91 0.23 2.53
CA ILE A 49 6.33 0.40 2.88
C ILE A 49 6.65 -0.20 4.24
N VAL A 50 5.81 0.03 5.25
CA VAL A 50 6.08 -0.40 6.63
C VAL A 50 6.23 -1.92 6.76
N PRO A 51 5.34 -2.78 6.22
CA PRO A 51 5.47 -4.23 6.37
C PRO A 51 6.75 -4.76 5.70
N THR A 52 7.06 -4.23 4.51
CA THR A 52 8.27 -4.56 3.76
C THR A 52 9.53 -4.12 4.51
N ALA A 53 9.57 -2.89 5.01
CA ALA A 53 10.71 -2.34 5.75
C ALA A 53 10.93 -3.09 7.07
N SER A 54 9.86 -3.50 7.76
CA SER A 54 9.96 -4.28 9.01
C SER A 54 10.58 -5.66 8.79
N VAL A 55 10.25 -6.35 7.70
CA VAL A 55 10.74 -7.71 7.42
C VAL A 55 12.09 -7.70 6.70
N PHE A 56 12.20 -7.00 5.57
CA PHE A 56 13.39 -7.03 4.71
C PHE A 56 14.40 -5.91 5.00
N GLY A 57 14.01 -4.90 5.80
CA GLY A 57 14.86 -3.74 6.05
C GLY A 57 15.15 -2.95 4.76
N SER A 58 16.40 -2.53 4.58
CA SER A 58 16.85 -1.70 3.46
C SER A 58 17.46 -2.51 2.30
N SER A 59 17.19 -3.81 2.23
CA SER A 59 17.77 -4.68 1.19
C SER A 59 17.13 -4.42 -0.17
N TRP A 60 17.78 -3.61 -1.01
CA TRP A 60 17.23 -3.25 -2.33
C TRP A 60 16.91 -4.47 -3.21
N THR A 61 17.73 -5.53 -3.14
CA THR A 61 17.52 -6.75 -3.92
C THR A 61 16.23 -7.47 -3.56
N GLU A 62 15.87 -7.52 -2.26
CA GLU A 62 14.63 -8.13 -1.80
C GLU A 62 13.41 -7.30 -2.21
N TRP A 63 13.53 -5.98 -2.16
CA TRP A 63 12.47 -5.06 -2.60
C TRP A 63 12.18 -5.21 -4.09
N GLN A 64 13.22 -5.25 -4.93
CA GLN A 64 13.07 -5.46 -6.37
C GLN A 64 12.49 -6.84 -6.68
N ARG A 65 12.94 -7.89 -6.00
CA ARG A 65 12.40 -9.24 -6.15
C ARG A 65 10.90 -9.29 -5.83
N LEU A 66 10.50 -8.65 -4.73
CA LEU A 66 9.13 -8.69 -4.24
C LEU A 66 8.17 -7.87 -5.12
N PHE A 67 8.53 -6.63 -5.44
CA PHE A 67 7.65 -5.68 -6.14
C PHE A 67 7.87 -5.60 -7.64
N ALA A 68 9.12 -5.59 -8.11
CA ALA A 68 9.40 -5.43 -9.55
C ALA A 68 9.34 -6.77 -10.29
N GLN A 69 9.81 -7.86 -9.66
CA GLN A 69 9.81 -9.18 -10.27
C GLN A 69 8.57 -10.01 -9.91
N ALA A 70 7.78 -9.58 -8.93
CA ALA A 70 6.62 -10.32 -8.40
C ALA A 70 6.93 -11.81 -8.11
N LYS A 71 8.12 -12.08 -7.54
CA LYS A 71 8.59 -13.44 -7.21
C LYS A 71 8.60 -13.67 -5.70
N PRO A 72 7.46 -13.95 -5.06
CA PRO A 72 7.41 -14.28 -3.63
C PRO A 72 8.00 -15.68 -3.40
N ASN A 73 8.92 -15.80 -2.44
CA ASN A 73 9.62 -17.07 -2.14
C ASN A 73 8.94 -17.86 -1.01
N GLY A 74 7.97 -17.26 -0.31
CA GLY A 74 7.30 -17.89 0.82
C GLY A 74 5.99 -17.20 1.22
N PRO A 75 5.30 -17.73 2.24
CA PRO A 75 4.01 -17.22 2.67
C PRO A 75 4.10 -15.80 3.25
N ILE A 76 5.22 -15.44 3.90
CA ILE A 76 5.44 -14.08 4.43
C ILE A 76 5.56 -13.07 3.28
N ASP A 77 6.27 -13.42 2.21
CA ASP A 77 6.41 -12.58 1.02
C ASP A 77 5.05 -12.30 0.38
N LEU A 78 4.18 -13.31 0.29
CA LEU A 78 2.81 -13.15 -0.19
C LEU A 78 2.00 -12.20 0.70
N LEU A 79 2.10 -12.36 2.02
CA LEU A 79 1.38 -11.55 3.02
C LEU A 79 1.82 -10.09 3.05
N ILE A 80 2.97 -9.77 2.47
CA ILE A 80 3.45 -8.40 2.31
C ILE A 80 3.11 -7.87 0.92
N CYS A 81 3.41 -8.66 -0.11
CA CYS A 81 3.33 -8.24 -1.51
C CYS A 81 1.89 -8.03 -1.97
N LEU A 82 0.99 -9.00 -1.75
CA LEU A 82 -0.37 -8.95 -2.28
C LEU A 82 -1.23 -7.85 -1.65
N PRO A 83 -1.22 -7.63 -0.32
CA PRO A 83 -1.93 -6.51 0.28
C PRO A 83 -1.39 -5.15 -0.19
N ALA A 84 -0.08 -5.01 -0.33
CA ALA A 84 0.53 -3.76 -0.80
C ALA A 84 0.12 -3.44 -2.25
N HIS A 85 0.17 -4.41 -3.16
CA HIS A 85 -0.34 -4.24 -4.53
C HIS A 85 -1.84 -3.98 -4.55
N GLY A 86 -2.60 -4.72 -3.73
CA GLY A 86 -4.03 -4.53 -3.57
C GLY A 86 -4.36 -3.10 -3.14
N ALA A 87 -3.63 -2.52 -2.20
CA ALA A 87 -3.82 -1.14 -1.77
C ALA A 87 -3.56 -0.14 -2.90
N VAL A 88 -2.49 -0.30 -3.67
CA VAL A 88 -2.17 0.60 -4.80
C VAL A 88 -3.23 0.50 -5.90
N ILE A 89 -3.61 -0.71 -6.29
CA ILE A 89 -4.65 -0.95 -7.30
C ILE A 89 -6.00 -0.40 -6.82
N GLY A 90 -6.34 -0.67 -5.56
CA GLY A 90 -7.57 -0.18 -4.94
C GLY A 90 -7.60 1.35 -4.86
N ALA A 91 -6.50 1.99 -4.47
CA ALA A 91 -6.38 3.45 -4.47
C ALA A 91 -6.58 4.03 -5.87
N TRP A 92 -6.00 3.39 -6.89
CA TRP A 92 -6.13 3.80 -8.29
C TRP A 92 -7.58 3.71 -8.78
N PHE A 93 -8.30 2.61 -8.50
CA PHE A 93 -9.73 2.53 -8.77
C PHE A 93 -10.54 3.55 -7.97
N GLY A 94 -10.15 3.82 -6.73
CA GLY A 94 -10.73 4.88 -5.91
C GLY A 94 -10.54 6.29 -6.49
N ALA A 95 -9.57 6.51 -7.37
CA ALA A 95 -9.40 7.81 -8.03
C ALA A 95 -10.43 8.03 -9.14
N TRP A 96 -10.97 6.97 -9.75
CA TRP A 96 -11.86 7.07 -10.92
C TRP A 96 -13.16 7.85 -10.72
N PRO A 97 -13.84 7.78 -9.56
CA PRO A 97 -15.07 8.54 -9.36
C PRO A 97 -14.83 10.03 -9.15
N MET A 98 -13.59 10.47 -8.85
CA MET A 98 -13.32 11.87 -8.50
C MET A 98 -13.52 12.83 -9.67
N PRO A 99 -13.04 12.57 -10.91
CA PRO A 99 -13.25 13.45 -12.06
C PRO A 99 -14.70 13.47 -12.56
N LEU A 100 -15.51 12.48 -12.19
CA LEU A 100 -16.92 12.41 -12.60
C LEU A 100 -17.79 13.40 -11.81
N ASP A 101 -17.26 13.94 -10.70
CA ASP A 101 -17.80 15.04 -9.89
C ASP A 101 -19.33 15.10 -9.85
N TRP A 102 -19.93 14.10 -9.20
CA TRP A 102 -21.37 14.03 -8.94
C TRP A 102 -21.80 15.00 -7.82
N GLU A 103 -20.95 15.99 -7.50
CA GLU A 103 -21.17 16.98 -6.44
C GLU A 103 -21.42 16.31 -5.07
N ARG A 104 -20.75 15.17 -4.82
CA ARG A 104 -20.90 14.43 -3.56
C ARG A 104 -19.67 14.59 -2.67
N PRO A 105 -19.85 14.79 -1.35
CA PRO A 105 -18.73 14.97 -0.43
C PRO A 105 -17.80 13.75 -0.36
N TRP A 106 -18.29 12.56 -0.72
CA TRP A 106 -17.45 11.36 -0.74
C TRP A 106 -16.46 11.33 -1.91
N GLN A 107 -16.68 12.12 -2.98
CA GLN A 107 -15.76 12.26 -4.13
C GLN A 107 -14.56 13.15 -3.83
N GLU A 108 -14.54 13.86 -2.70
CA GLU A 108 -13.42 14.72 -2.34
C GLU A 108 -12.13 13.93 -2.12
N TRP A 109 -11.00 14.56 -2.49
CA TRP A 109 -9.69 14.09 -2.08
C TRP A 109 -9.55 14.15 -0.55
N PRO A 110 -9.04 13.10 0.13
CA PRO A 110 -8.58 11.80 -0.36
C PRO A 110 -9.56 10.65 -0.03
N ILE A 111 -10.86 10.92 0.06
CA ILE A 111 -11.84 9.98 0.62
C ILE A 111 -11.97 8.73 -0.25
N CYS A 112 -12.32 8.87 -1.53
CA CYS A 112 -12.46 7.72 -2.43
C CYS A 112 -11.19 6.87 -2.52
N VAL A 113 -10.03 7.52 -2.69
CA VAL A 113 -8.74 6.83 -2.81
C VAL A 113 -8.33 6.13 -1.50
N SER A 114 -8.73 6.66 -0.34
CA SER A 114 -8.49 6.01 0.97
C SER A 114 -9.33 4.74 1.10
N PHE A 115 -10.63 4.82 0.80
CA PHE A 115 -11.52 3.65 0.86
C PHE A 115 -11.13 2.60 -0.17
N GLY A 116 -10.78 3.02 -1.39
CA GLY A 116 -10.22 2.15 -2.42
C GLY A 116 -8.97 1.43 -1.94
N ALA A 117 -8.01 2.15 -1.35
CA ALA A 117 -6.79 1.56 -0.80
C ALA A 117 -7.08 0.53 0.30
N MET A 118 -7.98 0.87 1.25
CA MET A 118 -8.37 -0.04 2.33
C MET A 118 -9.06 -1.30 1.81
N ALA A 119 -10.01 -1.15 0.89
CA ALA A 119 -10.71 -2.28 0.29
C ALA A 119 -9.76 -3.19 -0.49
N GLY A 120 -8.88 -2.60 -1.31
CA GLY A 120 -7.87 -3.34 -2.06
C GLY A 120 -6.86 -4.05 -1.15
N TYR A 121 -6.42 -3.40 -0.06
CA TYR A 121 -5.56 -4.03 0.94
C TYR A 121 -6.23 -5.23 1.61
N LEU A 122 -7.50 -5.09 2.02
CA LEU A 122 -8.27 -6.17 2.63
C LEU A 122 -8.44 -7.36 1.68
N VAL A 123 -8.76 -7.10 0.41
CA VAL A 123 -8.84 -8.15 -0.61
C VAL A 123 -7.48 -8.85 -0.78
N GLY A 124 -6.39 -8.09 -0.88
CA GLY A 124 -5.04 -8.66 -0.96
C GLY A 124 -4.65 -9.49 0.27
N MET A 125 -5.08 -9.09 1.47
CA MET A 125 -4.89 -9.86 2.71
C MET A 125 -5.62 -11.21 2.66
N VAL A 126 -6.89 -11.21 2.25
CA VAL A 126 -7.69 -12.44 2.15
C VAL A 126 -7.09 -13.40 1.12
N ILE A 127 -6.73 -12.89 -0.07
CA ILE A 127 -6.10 -13.70 -1.12
C ILE A 127 -4.78 -14.29 -0.63
N SER A 128 -3.92 -13.46 -0.04
CA SER A 128 -2.63 -13.93 0.47
C SER A 128 -2.77 -14.98 1.56
N PHE A 129 -3.71 -14.80 2.47
CA PHE A 129 -3.99 -15.77 3.52
C PHE A 129 -4.45 -17.10 2.93
N GLY A 130 -5.39 -17.07 1.98
CA GLY A 130 -5.85 -18.25 1.26
C GLY A 130 -4.72 -18.98 0.52
N MET A 131 -3.89 -18.25 -0.21
CA MET A 131 -2.72 -18.82 -0.92
C MET A 131 -1.70 -19.43 0.05
N SER A 132 -1.46 -18.78 1.19
CA SER A 132 -0.52 -19.26 2.21
C SER A 132 -1.01 -20.55 2.86
N LEU A 133 -2.32 -20.70 3.10
CA LEU A 133 -2.92 -21.93 3.59
C LEU A 133 -2.85 -23.05 2.56
N PHE A 134 -3.14 -22.73 1.29
CA PHE A 134 -3.06 -23.70 0.19
C PHE A 134 -1.64 -24.25 0.02
N GLN A 135 -0.62 -23.38 0.05
CA GLN A 135 0.79 -23.80 -0.01
C GLN A 135 1.20 -24.69 1.17
N LYS A 136 0.71 -24.38 2.38
CA LYS A 136 0.95 -25.23 3.56
C LYS A 136 0.31 -26.60 3.42
N HIS A 137 -0.89 -26.68 2.84
CA HIS A 137 -1.59 -27.94 2.62
C HIS A 137 -0.82 -28.82 1.61
N LEU A 138 -0.40 -28.25 0.47
CA LEU A 138 0.37 -28.97 -0.54
C LEU A 138 1.72 -29.50 -0.04
N LYS A 139 2.33 -28.87 0.96
CA LYS A 139 3.62 -29.31 1.52
C LYS A 139 3.47 -30.41 2.58
N LYS A 140 2.23 -30.69 3.01
CA LYS A 140 1.91 -31.70 4.04
C LYS A 140 1.58 -33.07 3.42
N GLU A 141 1.15 -33.08 2.17
CA GLU A 141 1.03 -34.29 1.33
C GLU A 141 2.37 -34.63 0.67
#